data_AF-S8ACS2-F1
#
_entry.id   AF-S8ACS2-F1
#
_cell.length_a   1.000
_cell.length_b   1.000
_cell.length_c   1.000
_cell.angle_alpha   90.00
_cell.angle_beta   90.00
_cell.angle_gamma   90.00
#
_symmetry.space_group_name_H-M   'P 1'
#
loop_
_entity.id
_entity.type
_entity.pdbx_description
1 polymer ?
#
loop_
_entity_poly.entity_id
_entity_poly.type
_entity_poly.pdbx_seq_one_letter_code
_entity_poly.pdbx_strand_id
1 'polypeptide(L)'
;MNALKANPLSVNLRELAMHYYALGERMVNLVEDAEDELVDTLSDTFTKRTIEIADHAVNPKGALGEGAEFLNGLEESERQIFRAAHDSAKLMKNWRAEKK
;
A
#
# COMPACT_ATOMS: atom_id res chain seq x y z
N MET A 1 1.98 -14.53 -9.74
CA MET A 1 0.73 -13.97 -9.17
C MET A 1 0.13 -14.77 -8.02
N ASN A 2 0.35 -16.08 -7.91
CA ASN A 2 -0.29 -16.92 -6.87
C ASN A 2 -0.15 -16.38 -5.44
N ALA A 3 1.02 -15.87 -5.06
CA ALA A 3 1.24 -15.27 -3.73
C ALA A 3 0.36 -14.05 -3.48
N LEU A 4 0.25 -13.14 -4.45
CA LEU A 4 -0.59 -11.93 -4.36
C LEU A 4 -2.08 -12.29 -4.30
N LYS A 5 -2.50 -13.30 -5.07
CA LYS A 5 -3.88 -13.80 -5.02
C LYS A 5 -4.23 -14.46 -3.69
N ALA A 6 -3.27 -15.14 -3.06
CA ALA A 6 -3.48 -15.81 -1.78
C ALA A 6 -3.50 -14.83 -0.60
N ASN A 7 -2.45 -14.00 -0.48
CA ASN A 7 -2.37 -12.95 0.52
C ASN A 7 -1.47 -11.80 0.03
N PRO A 8 -2.05 -10.67 -0.41
CA PRO A 8 -1.28 -9.54 -0.89
C PRO A 8 -0.53 -8.79 0.23
N LEU A 9 -0.93 -8.95 1.50
CA LEU A 9 -0.30 -8.27 2.63
C LEU A 9 1.05 -8.89 3.02
N SER A 10 1.26 -10.19 2.74
CA SER A 10 2.50 -10.88 3.07
C SER A 10 3.59 -10.73 1.99
N VAL A 11 3.31 -10.02 0.90
CA VAL A 11 4.27 -9.82 -0.19
C VAL A 11 4.98 -8.48 -0.06
N ASN A 12 6.30 -8.49 -0.16
CA ASN A 12 7.13 -7.30 -0.24
C ASN A 12 7.13 -6.77 -1.69
N LEU A 13 6.26 -5.81 -2.00
CA LEU A 13 6.14 -5.26 -3.36
C LEU A 13 7.40 -4.50 -3.78
N ARG A 14 8.07 -3.84 -2.84
CA ARG A 14 9.32 -3.10 -3.11
C ARG A 14 10.44 -4.00 -3.61
N GLU A 15 10.54 -5.23 -3.12
CA GLU A 15 11.51 -6.21 -3.62
C GLU A 15 11.20 -6.69 -5.05
N LEU A 16 9.92 -6.75 -5.42
CA LEU A 16 9.51 -7.08 -6.79
C LEU A 16 9.80 -5.92 -7.75
N ALA A 17 9.35 -4.72 -7.41
CA ALA A 17 9.71 -3.49 -8.11
C ALA A 17 9.41 -2.26 -7.22
N MET A 18 10.32 -1.28 -7.26
CA MET A 18 10.14 -0.02 -6.51
C MET A 18 8.84 0.73 -6.87
N HIS A 19 8.41 0.62 -8.13
CA HIS A 19 7.20 1.21 -8.69
C HIS A 19 6.30 0.13 -9.28
N TYR A 20 5.90 -0.84 -8.46
CA TYR A 20 5.24 -2.06 -8.92
C TYR A 20 3.88 -1.79 -9.61
N TYR A 21 3.00 -0.94 -9.07
CA TYR A 21 1.74 -0.61 -9.76
C TYR A 21 1.95 0.20 -11.05
N ALA A 22 2.89 1.16 -11.07
CA ALA A 22 3.17 1.95 -12.27
C ALA A 22 3.79 1.09 -13.39
N LEU A 23 4.57 0.07 -13.02
CA LEU A 23 5.06 -0.93 -13.95
C LEU A 23 3.92 -1.81 -14.45
N GLY A 24 3.05 -2.28 -13.54
CA GLY A 24 1.88 -3.08 -13.85
C GLY A 24 0.94 -2.40 -14.85
N GLU A 25 0.59 -1.13 -14.62
CA GLU A 25 -0.25 -0.33 -15.51
C GLU A 25 0.30 -0.27 -16.95
N ARG A 26 1.62 -0.13 -17.11
CA ARG A 26 2.26 -0.14 -18.43
C ARG A 26 2.25 -1.52 -19.06
N MET A 27 2.39 -2.57 -18.24
CA MET A 27 2.40 -3.95 -18.71
C MET A 27 1.01 -4.42 -19.17
N VAL A 28 -0.08 -3.96 -18.57
CA VAL A 28 -1.47 -4.31 -18.95
C VAL A 28 -1.67 -4.14 -20.46
N ASN A 29 -1.24 -3.02 -21.03
CA ASN A 29 -1.37 -2.74 -22.47
C ASN A 29 -0.46 -3.60 -23.38
N LEU A 30 0.42 -4.42 -22.80
CA LEU A 30 1.41 -5.24 -23.53
C LEU A 30 1.08 -6.73 -23.48
N VAL A 31 0.21 -7.18 -22.58
CA VAL A 31 -0.13 -8.61 -22.41
C VAL A 31 -1.62 -8.86 -22.69
N GLU A 32 -1.95 -9.11 -23.96
CA GLU A 32 -3.32 -9.36 -24.42
C GLU A 32 -3.97 -10.58 -23.74
N ASP A 33 -3.24 -11.70 -23.61
CA ASP A 33 -3.79 -12.95 -23.06
C ASP A 33 -4.01 -12.93 -21.54
N ALA A 34 -3.43 -11.95 -20.83
CA ALA A 34 -3.43 -11.90 -19.37
C ALA A 34 -3.86 -10.52 -18.83
N GLU A 35 -4.46 -9.69 -19.68
CA GLU A 35 -4.86 -8.31 -19.35
C GLU A 35 -5.81 -8.28 -18.15
N ASP A 36 -6.95 -8.98 -18.26
CA ASP A 36 -7.99 -9.02 -17.23
C ASP A 36 -7.44 -9.58 -15.91
N GLU A 37 -6.69 -10.68 -15.96
CA GLU A 37 -6.13 -11.31 -14.77
C GLU A 37 -5.12 -10.38 -14.06
N LEU A 38 -4.31 -9.66 -14.84
CA LEU A 38 -3.34 -8.71 -14.32
C LEU A 38 -4.04 -7.51 -13.68
N VAL A 39 -5.04 -6.93 -14.35
CA VAL A 39 -5.83 -5.81 -13.83
C VAL A 39 -6.53 -6.18 -12.52
N ASP A 40 -7.17 -7.36 -12.47
CA ASP A 40 -7.86 -7.85 -11.28
C ASP A 40 -6.88 -8.04 -10.12
N THR A 41 -5.75 -8.71 -10.38
CA THR A 41 -4.74 -8.95 -9.35
C THR A 41 -4.15 -7.63 -8.83
N LEU A 42 -3.83 -6.68 -9.71
CA LEU A 42 -3.31 -5.36 -9.31
C LEU A 42 -4.33 -4.58 -8.49
N SER A 43 -5.59 -4.54 -8.92
CA SER A 43 -6.67 -3.80 -8.27
C SER A 43 -7.02 -4.36 -6.89
N ASP A 44 -7.13 -5.69 -6.76
CA ASP A 44 -7.41 -6.36 -5.49
C ASP A 44 -6.25 -6.18 -4.50
N THR A 45 -5.00 -6.34 -4.98
CA THR A 45 -3.78 -6.12 -4.19
C THR A 45 -3.74 -4.69 -3.66
N PHE A 46 -3.96 -3.70 -4.54
CA PHE A 46 -3.95 -2.28 -4.18
C PHE A 46 -5.02 -1.93 -3.14
N THR A 47 -6.25 -2.42 -3.34
CA THR A 47 -7.38 -2.15 -2.44
C THR A 47 -7.11 -2.70 -1.04
N LYS A 48 -6.74 -3.98 -0.93
CA LYS A 48 -6.47 -4.63 0.36
C LYS A 48 -5.31 -3.97 1.11
N ARG A 49 -4.22 -3.66 0.40
CA ARG A 49 -3.04 -3.04 1.01
C ARG A 49 -3.28 -1.59 1.41
N THR A 50 -4.05 -0.82 0.65
CA THR A 50 -4.38 0.57 1.01
C THR A 50 -5.12 0.68 2.34
N ILE A 51 -6.03 -0.26 2.62
CA ILE A 51 -6.74 -0.33 3.91
C ILE A 51 -5.76 -0.55 5.06
N GLU A 52 -4.85 -1.51 4.92
CA GLU A 52 -3.83 -1.82 5.93
C GLU A 52 -2.86 -0.65 6.15
N ILE A 53 -2.43 0.01 5.07
CA ILE A 53 -1.59 1.21 5.11
C ILE A 53 -2.28 2.32 5.91
N ALA A 54 -3.57 2.53 5.69
CA ALA A 54 -4.33 3.55 6.40
C ALA A 54 -4.42 3.26 7.91
N ASP A 55 -4.63 1.99 8.30
CA ASP A 55 -4.66 1.61 9.72
C ASP A 55 -3.31 1.85 10.41
N HIS A 56 -2.21 1.44 9.77
CA HIS A 56 -0.87 1.71 10.27
C HIS A 56 -0.53 3.20 10.33
N ALA A 57 -1.01 4.01 9.39
CA ALA A 57 -0.75 5.45 9.37
C ALA A 57 -1.37 6.17 10.58
N VAL A 58 -2.54 5.71 11.05
CA VAL A 58 -3.27 6.28 12.18
C VAL A 58 -2.85 5.68 13.52
N ASN A 59 -2.26 4.47 13.53
CA ASN A 59 -1.82 3.77 14.73
C ASN A 59 -0.28 3.60 14.81
N PRO A 60 0.46 4.58 15.40
CA PRO A 60 1.92 4.54 15.48
C PRO A 60 2.49 3.34 16.23
N LYS A 61 1.72 2.74 17.14
CA LYS A 61 2.16 1.56 17.90
C LYS A 61 2.15 0.30 17.05
N GLY A 62 1.23 0.19 16.09
CA GLY A 62 1.21 -0.91 15.12
C GLY A 62 2.35 -0.79 14.10
N ALA A 63 2.64 0.43 13.66
CA ALA A 63 3.68 0.72 12.66
C ALA A 63 5.12 0.37 13.11
N LEU A 64 5.42 0.47 14.42
CA LEU A 64 6.75 0.20 14.98
C LEU A 64 6.95 -1.27 15.43
N GLY A 65 5.89 -2.07 15.42
CA GLY A 65 5.90 -3.48 15.82
C GLY A 65 5.63 -4.40 14.62
N GLU A 66 4.51 -5.10 14.68
CA GLU A 66 4.07 -6.07 13.66
C GLU A 66 3.94 -5.44 12.25
N GLY A 67 3.65 -4.13 12.15
CA GLY A 67 3.54 -3.42 10.88
C GLY A 67 4.87 -3.00 10.25
N ALA A 68 6.00 -3.09 10.96
CA ALA A 68 7.28 -2.57 10.46
C ALA A 68 7.75 -3.30 9.20
N GLU A 69 7.57 -4.62 9.14
CA GLU A 69 7.92 -5.44 7.97
C GLU A 69 7.07 -5.06 6.75
N PHE A 70 5.75 -4.94 6.94
CA PHE A 70 4.82 -4.49 5.90
C PHE A 70 5.16 -3.09 5.38
N LEU A 71 5.41 -2.14 6.28
CA LEU A 71 5.74 -0.75 5.93
C LEU A 71 7.09 -0.61 5.20
N ASN A 72 8.06 -1.47 5.49
CA ASN A 72 9.32 -1.51 4.75
C ASN A 72 9.13 -2.04 3.32
N GLY A 73 8.15 -2.93 3.13
CA GLY A 73 7.84 -3.53 1.83
C GLY A 73 6.94 -2.69 0.91
N LEU A 74 6.53 -1.49 1.33
CA LEU A 74 5.69 -0.61 0.51
C LEU A 74 6.42 -0.16 -0.74
N GLU A 75 5.75 -0.23 -1.89
CA GLU A 75 6.21 0.44 -3.10
C GLU A 75 6.04 1.97 -3.03
N GLU A 76 6.43 2.70 -4.08
CA GLU A 76 6.46 4.16 -4.00
C GLU A 76 5.08 4.82 -3.89
N SER A 77 4.08 4.33 -4.62
CA SER A 77 2.71 4.88 -4.55
C SER A 77 2.10 4.67 -3.15
N GLU A 78 2.25 3.47 -2.60
CA GLU A 78 1.83 3.08 -1.25
C GLU A 78 2.50 3.94 -0.17
N ARG A 79 3.79 4.23 -0.35
CA ARG A 79 4.53 5.10 0.57
C ARG A 79 4.00 6.53 0.56
N GLN A 80 3.58 7.04 -0.60
CA GLN A 80 2.95 8.37 -0.69
C GLN A 80 1.60 8.39 0.03
N ILE A 81 0.79 7.34 -0.14
CA ILE A 81 -0.48 7.16 0.59
C ILE A 81 -0.23 7.12 2.10
N PHE A 82 0.74 6.34 2.57
CA PHE A 82 1.10 6.27 3.99
C PHE A 82 1.46 7.64 4.56
N ARG A 83 2.32 8.40 3.88
CA ARG A 83 2.72 9.75 4.32
C ARG A 83 1.52 10.68 4.40
N ALA A 84 0.68 10.73 3.36
CA ALA A 84 -0.50 11.58 3.35
C ALA A 84 -1.48 11.24 4.47
N ALA A 85 -1.76 9.95 4.68
CA ALA A 85 -2.61 9.48 5.77
C ALA A 85 -2.01 9.80 7.15
N HIS A 86 -0.71 9.58 7.33
CA HIS A 86 -0.04 9.84 8.60
C HIS A 86 -0.02 11.34 8.95
N ASP A 87 0.32 12.18 7.98
CA ASP A 87 0.39 13.63 8.16
C ASP A 87 -1.01 14.21 8.44
N SER A 88 -2.04 13.75 7.73
CA SER A 88 -3.42 14.19 7.99
C SER A 88 -3.90 13.79 9.40
N ALA A 89 -3.61 12.57 9.86
CA ALA A 89 -3.93 12.13 11.21
C ALA A 89 -3.21 12.95 12.27
N LYS A 90 -1.93 13.25 12.05
CA LYS A 90 -1.11 14.11 12.93
C LYS A 90 -1.64 15.53 13.00
N LEU A 91 -1.96 16.14 11.85
CA LEU A 91 -2.53 17.49 11.77
C LEU A 91 -3.86 17.58 12.52
N MET A 92 -4.75 16.59 12.34
CA MET A 92 -6.03 16.54 13.05
C MET A 92 -5.86 16.41 14.56
N LYS A 93 -4.88 15.63 15.02
CA LYS A 93 -4.56 15.51 16.45
C LYS A 93 -4.05 16.83 17.03
N ASN A 94 -3.14 17.51 16.33
CA ASN A 94 -2.59 18.79 16.75
C ASN A 94 -3.68 19.86 16.80
N TRP A 95 -4.50 19.98 15.76
CA TRP A 95 -5.63 20.90 15.72
C TRP A 95 -6.60 20.67 16.88
N ARG A 96 -6.91 19.41 17.21
CA ARG A 96 -7.76 19.07 18.36
C ARG A 96 -7.13 19.48 19.69
N ALA A 97 -5.81 19.40 19.81
CA ALA A 97 -5.09 19.78 21.02
C ALA A 97 -5.02 21.31 21.20
N GLU A 98 -4.87 22.07 20.12
CA GLU A 98 -4.87 23.55 20.14
C GLU A 98 -6.23 24.14 20.54
N LYS A 99 -7.33 23.43 20.26
CA LYS A 99 -8.69 23.85 20.62
C LYS A 99 -9.12 23.49 22.04
N LYS A 100 -8.24 22.90 22.85
CA LYS A 100 -8.54 22.46 24.22
C LYS A 100 -7.81 23.34 25.23
#